data_AF-A0A377TUM7-F1
#
_entry.id   AF-A0A377TUM7-F1
#
_cell.length_a   1.000
_cell.length_b   1.000
_cell.length_c   1.000
_cell.angle_alpha   90.00
_cell.angle_beta   90.00
_cell.angle_gamma   90.00
#
_symmetry.space_group_name_H-M   'P 1'
#
loop_
_entity.id
_entity.type
_entity.pdbx_description
1 polymer ?
#
loop_
_entity_poly.entity_id
_entity_poly.type
_entity_poly.pdbx_seq_one_letter_code
_entity_poly.pdbx_strand_id
1 'polypeptide(L)' 'MSEDAFDDQCTGANPRYPLISELKQILLDTYYGREFVEGEAGAKAEVAPVKAEKKAKKSA' A
#
# COMPACT_ATOMS: atom_id res chain seq x y z
N MET A 1 2.70 -12.43 -3.71
CA MET A 1 2.13 -12.27 -2.36
C MET A 1 0.68 -11.84 -2.40
N SER A 2 0.31 -10.73 -3.04
CA SER A 2 -1.12 -10.33 -3.12
C SER A 2 -1.94 -11.25 -4.03
N GLU A 3 -1.33 -11.81 -5.08
CA GLU A 3 -1.94 -12.82 -5.96
C GLU A 3 -2.13 -14.14 -5.22
N ASP A 4 -1.09 -14.61 -4.51
CA ASP A 4 -1.19 -15.82 -3.67
C ASP A 4 -2.26 -15.70 -2.57
N ALA A 5 -2.41 -14.51 -1.97
CA ALA A 5 -3.45 -14.25 -0.99
C ALA A 5 -4.85 -14.24 -1.60
N PHE A 6 -4.99 -13.85 -2.87
CA PHE A 6 -6.26 -13.91 -3.58
C PHE A 6 -6.67 -15.35 -3.90
N ASP A 7 -5.72 -16.19 -4.32
CA ASP A 7 -5.93 -17.61 -4.65
C ASP A 7 -6.02 -18.54 -3.42
N ASP A 8 -5.84 -18.01 -2.20
CA ASP A 8 -6.01 -18.79 -0.99
C ASP A 8 -7.47 -19.25 -0.82
N GLN A 9 -7.66 -20.52 -0.44
CA GLN A 9 -8.99 -21.10 -0.25
C GLN A 9 -9.82 -20.34 0.79
N CYS A 10 -9.18 -19.62 1.71
CA CYS A 10 -9.86 -18.79 2.70
C CYS A 10 -10.48 -17.52 2.12
N THR A 11 -9.99 -17.00 0.98
CA THR A 11 -10.50 -15.76 0.37
C THR A 11 -11.95 -15.90 -0.10
N GLY A 12 -12.36 -17.10 -0.50
CA GLY A 12 -13.75 -17.41 -0.85
C GLY A 12 -14.75 -17.32 0.31
N ALA A 13 -14.27 -17.36 1.56
CA ALA A 13 -15.10 -17.21 2.75
C ALA A 13 -15.28 -15.75 3.18
N ASN A 14 -14.58 -14.80 2.55
CA ASN A 14 -14.70 -13.39 2.88
C ASN A 14 -16.05 -12.84 2.36
N PRO A 15 -16.87 -12.18 3.21
CA PRO A 15 -18.13 -11.57 2.77
C PRO A 15 -17.97 -10.52 1.67
N ARG A 16 -16.79 -9.89 1.53
CA ARG A 16 -16.44 -9.03 0.39
C ARG A 16 -15.27 -9.65 -0.35
N TYR A 17 -15.47 -9.96 -1.62
CA TYR A 17 -14.42 -10.53 -2.45
C TYR A 17 -13.43 -9.43 -2.87
N PRO A 18 -12.19 -9.44 -2.36
CA PRO A 18 -11.26 -8.35 -2.59
C PRO A 18 -10.63 -8.45 -3.97
N LEU A 19 -10.34 -7.31 -4.59
CA LEU A 19 -9.47 -7.26 -5.77
C LEU A 19 -8.02 -7.42 -5.34
N ILE A 20 -7.19 -8.02 -6.21
CA ILE A 20 -5.74 -8.16 -5.97
C ILE A 20 -5.09 -6.80 -5.67
N SER A 21 -5.55 -5.74 -6.34
CA SER A 21 -5.10 -4.36 -6.11
C SER A 21 -5.43 -3.83 -4.71
N GLU A 22 -6.57 -4.23 -4.14
CA GLU A 22 -6.97 -3.85 -2.78
C GLU A 22 -6.14 -4.61 -1.73
N LEU A 23 -5.91 -5.92 -1.92
CA LEU A 23 -5.04 -6.71 -1.05
C LEU A 23 -3.61 -6.16 -1.01
N LYS A 24 -3.11 -5.67 -2.15
CA LYS A 24 -1.80 -5.02 -2.22
C LYS A 24 -1.74 -3.71 -1.41
N GLN A 25 -2.76 -2.86 -1.51
CA GLN A 25 -2.84 -1.62 -0.73
C GLN A 25 -2.89 -1.91 0.76
N ILE A 26 -3.76 -2.84 1.19
CA ILE A 26 -3.86 -3.26 2.60
C ILE A 26 -2.52 -3.79 3.10
N LEU A 27 -1.81 -4.60 2.31
CA LEU A 27 -0.50 -5.13 2.67
C LEU A 27 0.55 -4.03 2.87
N LEU A 28 0.55 -3.02 2.01
CA LEU A 28 1.46 -1.88 2.13
C LEU A 28 1.08 -0.98 3.31
N ASP A 29 -0.19 -0.68 3.49
CA ASP A 29 -0.67 0.17 4.58
C ASP A 29 -0.40 -0.47 5.93
N THR A 30 -0.65 -1.77 6.09
CA THR A 30 -0.31 -2.50 7.32
C THR A 30 1.20 -2.54 7.58
N TYR A 31 2.03 -2.67 6.53
CA TYR A 31 3.49 -2.63 6.67
C TYR A 31 3.99 -1.27 7.17
N TYR A 32 3.40 -0.17 6.69
CA TYR A 32 3.78 1.20 7.08
C TYR A 32 2.95 1.77 8.24
N GLY A 33 2.01 1.01 8.81
CA GLY A 33 1.14 1.44 9.90
C GLY A 33 0.12 2.53 9.53
N ARG A 34 -0.32 2.56 8.26
CA ARG A 34 -1.37 3.46 7.77
C ARG A 34 -2.73 2.78 7.84
N GLU A 35 -3.78 3.59 7.98
CA GLU A 35 -5.16 3.11 7.93
C GLU A 35 -5.60 2.93 6.47
N PHE A 36 -6.18 1.77 6.15
CA PHE A 36 -6.67 1.49 4.80
C PHE A 36 -7.95 2.29 4.52
N VAL A 37 -7.97 3.01 3.41
CA VAL A 37 -9.13 3.80 2.97
C VAL A 37 -9.69 3.22 1.68
N GLU A 38 -10.96 2.81 1.70
CA GLU A 38 -11.65 2.26 0.52
C GLU A 38 -11.88 3.32 -0.57
N GLY A 39 -11.70 2.93 -1.84
CA GLY A 39 -11.99 3.75 -3.04
C GLY A 39 -10.78 4.40 -3.70
N GLU A 40 -11.02 5.25 -4.71
CA GLU A 40 -9.97 5.97 -5.47
C GLU A 40 -9.03 6.82 -4.60
N ALA A 41 -9.44 7.12 -3.36
CA ALA A 41 -8.62 7.82 -2.38
C ALA A 41 -7.44 6.96 -1.87
N GLY A 42 -7.60 5.64 -1.73
CA GLY A 42 -6.54 4.72 -1.32
C GLY A 42 -5.51 4.48 -2.43
N ALA A 43 -5.96 4.43 -3.69
CA ALA A 43 -5.08 4.24 -4.85
C ALA A 43 -4.13 5.43 -5.13
N LYS A 44 -4.43 6.63 -4.60
CA LYS A 44 -3.63 7.84 -4.81
C LYS A 44 -2.53 8.08 -3.78
N ALA A 45 -2.41 7.23 -2.76
CA ALA A 45 -1.38 7.40 -1.72
C ALA A 45 0.04 6.99 -2.18
N GLU A 46 0.19 6.32 -3.34
CA GLU A 46 1.49 5.90 -3.88
C GLU A 46 1.99 6.77 -5.05
N VAL A 47 1.96 8.10 -4.95
CA VAL A 47 2.93 8.94 -5.70
C VAL A 47 3.27 10.23 -4.94
N ALA A 48 3.92 10.11 -3.79
CA ALA A 48 4.74 11.20 -3.25
C ALA A 48 6.20 10.71 -3.22
N PRO A 49 7.05 11.10 -4.21
CA PRO A 49 8.45 10.78 -4.16
C PRO A 49 9.09 11.57 -3.02
N VAL A 50 9.57 10.88 -1.99
CA VAL A 50 10.53 11.46 -1.06
C VAL A 50 11.83 11.70 -1.83
N LYS A 51 11.99 12.89 -2.40
CA LYS A 51 13.31 13.42 -2.78
C LYS A 51 13.34 14.95 -2.70
N ALA A 52 13.98 15.45 -1.66
CA ALA A 52 14.67 16.75 -1.66
C ALA A 52 15.82 16.71 -0.63
N GLU A 53 16.91 16.02 -0.99
CA GLU A 53 18.23 16.33 -0.43
C GLU A 53 18.66 17.71 -0.93
N LYS A 54 19.00 18.64 -0.03
CA LYS A 54 19.93 19.75 -0.34
C LYS A 54 21.11 19.72 0.62
N LYS A 55 22.18 19.09 0.14
CA LYS A 55 23.55 19.17 0.65
C LYS A 55 24.05 20.61 0.52
N ALA A 56 24.40 21.28 1.63
CA ALA A 56 25.18 22.51 1.61
C ALA A 56 26.24 22.50 2.73
N LYS A 57 27.46 22.13 2.31
CA LYS A 57 28.77 22.61 2.78
C LYS A 57 29.13 22.52 4.27
N LYS A 58 29.96 21.51 4.55
CA LYS A 58 31.26 21.67 5.23
C LYS A 58 31.96 22.93 4.69
N SER A 59 32.31 23.85 5.59
CA SER A 59 33.43 24.82 5.57
C SER A 59 33.08 26.13 6.29
N ALA A 60 33.42 26.22 7.58
CA ALA A 60 34.07 27.35 8.27
C ALA A 60 34.25 26.96 9.74
#